data_AF-A0A2G9M818-F1
#
_entry.id   AF-A0A2G9M818-F1
#
_cell.length_a   1.000
_cell.length_b   1.000
_cell.length_c   1.000
_cell.angle_alpha   90.00
_cell.angle_beta   90.00
_cell.angle_gamma   90.00
#
_symmetry.space_group_name_H-M   'P 1'
#
loop_
_entity.id
_entity.type
_entity.pdbx_description
1 polymer ?
#
loop_
_entity_poly.entity_id
_entity_poly.type
_entity_poly.pdbx_seq_one_letter_code
_entity_poly.pdbx_strand_id
1 'polypeptide(L)'
;MQSPANFAIRNALKELKEKNNLDLIFLTCIDVEKRFNTFVVIDDNSKILLENALNITFENNVAKRNGIIMRKEIVPLLKELLESE
;
A
#
# COMPACT_ATOMS: atom_id res chain seq x y z
N MET A 1 -10.50 -17.22 -3.86
CA MET A 1 -10.13 -17.59 -2.46
C MET A 1 -8.86 -16.82 -2.11
N GLN A 2 -8.88 -15.95 -1.10
CA GLN A 2 -7.69 -15.18 -0.72
C GLN A 2 -6.70 -16.07 0.04
N SER A 3 -5.39 -15.88 -0.17
CA SER A 3 -4.34 -16.68 0.48
C SER A 3 -4.33 -16.45 2.00
N PRO A 4 -4.15 -17.49 2.85
CA PRO A 4 -4.03 -17.35 4.31
C PRO A 4 -2.94 -16.35 4.74
N ALA A 5 -1.86 -16.23 3.97
CA ALA A 5 -0.77 -15.30 4.24
C ALA A 5 -1.23 -13.83 4.15
N ASN A 6 -2.18 -13.50 3.27
CA ASN A 6 -2.71 -12.15 3.15
C ASN A 6 -3.45 -11.72 4.43
N PHE A 7 -4.22 -12.63 5.01
CA PHE A 7 -4.97 -12.37 6.24
C PHE A 7 -4.03 -12.07 7.43
N ALA A 8 -2.96 -12.86 7.59
CA ALA A 8 -1.97 -12.63 8.65
C ALA A 8 -1.27 -11.27 8.51
N ILE A 9 -0.89 -10.88 7.29
CA ILE A 9 -0.26 -9.58 7.03
C ILE A 9 -1.22 -8.43 7.36
N ARG A 10 -2.48 -8.52 6.93
CA ARG A 10 -3.48 -7.48 7.19
C ARG A 10 -3.77 -7.31 8.68
N ASN A 11 -3.82 -8.39 9.45
CA ASN A 11 -3.96 -8.30 10.90
C ASN A 11 -2.75 -7.63 11.56
N ALA A 12 -1.53 -8.00 11.16
CA ALA A 12 -0.31 -7.36 11.67
C ALA A 12 -0.27 -5.85 11.35
N LEU A 13 -0.65 -5.46 10.12
CA LEU A 13 -0.76 -4.05 9.75
C LEU A 13 -1.82 -3.32 10.56
N LYS A 14 -2.96 -3.96 10.85
CA LYS A 14 -4.03 -3.39 11.68
C LYS A 14 -3.57 -3.13 13.11
N GLU A 15 -2.96 -4.14 13.74
CA GLU A 15 -2.38 -4.01 15.08
C GLU A 15 -1.34 -2.89 15.14
N LEU A 16 -0.47 -2.79 14.13
CA LEU A 16 0.54 -1.73 14.04
C LEU A 16 -0.10 -0.34 13.87
N LYS A 17 -1.17 -0.22 13.05
CA LYS A 17 -1.87 1.04 12.85
C LYS A 17 -2.50 1.53 14.15
N GLU A 18 -3.24 0.66 14.83
CA GLU A 18 -3.93 0.96 16.09
C GLU A 18 -2.93 1.26 17.21
N LYS A 19 -1.90 0.42 17.39
CA LYS A 19 -0.88 0.57 18.44
C LYS A 19 -0.14 1.91 18.35
N ASN A 20 0.14 2.37 17.14
CA ASN A 20 0.93 3.58 16.91
C ASN A 20 0.06 4.79 16.53
N ASN A 21 -1.27 4.67 16.54
CA ASN A 21 -2.22 5.70 16.14
C ASN A 21 -1.86 6.34 14.79
N LEU A 22 -1.61 5.51 13.77
CA LEU A 22 -1.22 5.97 12.43
C LEU A 22 -2.45 6.27 11.58
N ASP A 23 -2.42 7.38 10.84
CA ASP A 23 -3.49 7.72 9.88
C ASP A 23 -3.39 6.87 8.60
N LEU A 24 -2.16 6.52 8.19
CA LEU A 24 -1.85 5.76 6.99
C LEU A 24 -0.87 4.62 7.29
N ILE A 25 -1.19 3.41 6.80
CA ILE A 25 -0.26 2.29 6.77
C ILE A 25 -0.49 1.46 5.51
N PHE A 26 0.59 0.99 4.90
CA PHE A 26 0.53 0.03 3.81
C PHE A 26 1.84 -0.76 3.76
N LEU A 27 1.77 -1.94 3.15
CA LEU A 27 2.95 -2.74 2.84
C LEU A 27 3.23 -2.65 1.35
N THR A 28 4.51 -2.57 0.98
CA THR A 28 4.97 -2.79 -0.39
C THR A 28 5.96 -3.95 -0.41
N CYS A 29 5.72 -4.92 -1.29
CA CYS A 29 6.60 -6.05 -1.56
C CYS A 29 7.11 -5.91 -2.98
N ILE A 30 8.43 -5.94 -3.18
CA ILE A 30 9.07 -5.81 -4.49
C ILE A 30 9.55 -7.18 -4.92
N ASP A 31 9.08 -7.66 -6.06
CA ASP A 31 9.70 -8.77 -6.77
C ASP A 31 10.75 -8.17 -7.73
N VAL A 32 12.03 -8.26 -7.35
CA VAL A 32 13.13 -7.65 -8.09
C VAL A 32 13.40 -8.38 -9.40
N GLU A 33 13.25 -9.71 -9.40
CA GLU A 33 13.46 -10.56 -10.57
C GLU A 33 12.39 -10.29 -11.63
N LYS A 34 11.11 -10.29 -11.22
CA LYS A 34 9.96 -10.05 -12.11
C LYS A 34 9.62 -8.57 -12.28
N ARG A 35 10.35 -7.68 -11.60
CA ARG A 35 10.25 -6.21 -11.67
C ARG A 35 8.83 -5.69 -11.47
N PHE A 36 8.20 -6.03 -10.34
CA PHE A 36 6.92 -5.45 -9.96
C PHE A 36 6.84 -5.16 -8.46
N ASN A 37 5.92 -4.26 -8.10
CA ASN A 37 5.51 -4.02 -6.73
C ASN A 37 4.13 -4.62 -6.47
N THR A 38 3.96 -5.27 -5.33
CA THR A 38 2.65 -5.59 -4.74
C THR A 38 2.42 -4.67 -3.55
N PHE A 39 1.25 -4.05 -3.49
CA PHE A 39 0.82 -3.21 -2.38
C PHE A 39 -0.29 -3.91 -1.61
N VAL A 40 -0.25 -3.78 -0.29
CA VAL A 40 -1.30 -4.29 0.60
C VAL A 40 -1.74 -3.17 1.52
N VAL A 41 -3.05 -2.97 1.59
CA VAL A 41 -3.72 -1.98 2.47
C VAL A 41 -4.67 -2.69 3.42
N ILE A 42 -5.15 -1.99 4.44
CA ILE A 42 -6.09 -2.53 5.43
C ILE A 42 -7.41 -1.75 5.53
N ASP A 43 -7.46 -0.53 4.97
CA ASP A 43 -8.63 0.36 5.00
C ASP A 43 -8.77 1.16 3.71
N ASP A 44 -9.97 1.69 3.51
CA ASP A 44 -10.36 2.40 2.28
C ASP A 44 -9.64 3.74 2.13
N ASN A 45 -9.33 4.44 3.22
CA ASN A 45 -8.59 5.70 3.15
C ASN A 45 -7.19 5.48 2.55
N SER A 46 -6.48 4.48 3.07
CA SER A 46 -5.16 4.09 2.55
C SER A 46 -5.24 3.62 1.10
N LYS A 47 -6.30 2.89 0.75
CA LYS A 47 -6.57 2.45 -0.62
C LYS A 47 -6.69 3.65 -1.56
N ILE A 48 -7.65 4.54 -1.31
CA ILE A 48 -7.95 5.70 -2.18
C ILE A 48 -6.71 6.58 -2.37
N LEU A 49 -5.99 6.85 -1.28
CA LEU A 49 -4.77 7.67 -1.32
C LEU A 49 -3.71 7.06 -2.24
N LEU A 50 -3.46 5.75 -2.12
CA LEU A 50 -2.46 5.05 -2.92
C LEU A 50 -2.90 4.84 -4.37
N GLU A 51 -4.19 4.61 -4.63
CA GLU A 51 -4.74 4.54 -5.99
C GLU A 51 -4.48 5.84 -6.73
N ASN A 52 -4.77 6.98 -6.08
CA ASN A 52 -4.57 8.31 -6.66
C ASN A 52 -3.08 8.65 -6.83
N ALA A 53 -2.27 8.44 -5.79
CA ALA A 53 -0.86 8.83 -5.82
C ALA A 53 0.00 7.98 -6.78
N LEU A 54 -0.36 6.69 -6.97
CA LEU A 54 0.46 5.75 -7.73
C LEU A 54 -0.17 5.30 -9.06
N ASN A 55 -1.41 5.73 -9.33
CA ASN A 55 -2.22 5.28 -10.46
C ASN A 55 -2.28 3.75 -10.54
N ILE A 56 -2.71 3.14 -9.44
CA ILE A 56 -2.90 1.69 -9.28
C ILE A 56 -4.35 1.39 -8.91
N THR A 57 -4.76 0.12 -8.98
CA THR A 57 -6.10 -0.31 -8.57
C THR A 57 -5.98 -1.48 -7.61
N PHE A 58 -6.66 -1.41 -6.47
CA PHE A 58 -6.70 -2.48 -5.50
C PHE A 58 -7.92 -3.37 -5.71
N GLU A 59 -7.64 -4.66 -5.86
CA GLU A 59 -8.63 -5.73 -5.79
C GLU A 59 -8.42 -6.46 -4.46
N ASN A 60 -9.47 -6.49 -3.63
CA ASN A 60 -9.41 -7.15 -2.31
C ASN A 60 -8.25 -6.66 -1.41
N ASN A 61 -8.00 -5.35 -1.39
CA ASN A 61 -6.90 -4.70 -0.64
C ASN A 61 -5.49 -5.07 -1.10
N VAL A 62 -5.36 -5.62 -2.31
CA VAL A 62 -4.08 -5.88 -2.96
C VAL A 62 -4.04 -5.19 -4.32
N ALA A 63 -2.97 -4.47 -4.60
CA ALA A 63 -2.70 -3.92 -5.92
C ALA A 63 -1.36 -4.43 -6.45
N LYS A 64 -1.25 -4.57 -7.76
CA LYS A 64 0.01 -4.88 -8.44
C LYS A 64 0.35 -3.74 -9.39
N ARG A 65 1.59 -3.28 -9.35
CA ARG A 65 2.14 -2.29 -10.26
C ARG A 65 3.33 -2.87 -11.00
N ASN A 66 3.32 -2.80 -12.33
CA ASN A 66 4.47 -3.18 -13.14
C ASN A 66 5.60 -2.16 -12.99
N GLY A 67 6.84 -2.62 -13.10
CA GLY A 67 8.01 -1.83 -12.80
C GLY A 67 8.28 -1.73 -11.30
N ILE A 68 9.49 -1.29 -10.96
CA ILE A 68 9.90 -1.09 -9.57
C ILE A 68 9.60 0.37 -9.21
N ILE A 69 9.02 0.58 -8.02
CA ILE A 69 8.96 1.89 -7.36
C ILE A 69 9.44 1.73 -5.93
N MET A 70 10.34 2.62 -5.52
CA MET A 70 10.96 2.59 -4.20
C MET A 70 10.26 3.56 -3.25
N ARG A 71 10.40 3.33 -1.94
CA ARG A 71 9.84 4.20 -0.90
C ARG A 71 10.21 5.68 -1.10
N LYS A 72 11.45 5.98 -1.53
CA LYS A 72 11.90 7.36 -1.78
C LYS A 72 11.15 8.06 -2.93
N GLU A 73 10.53 7.29 -3.82
CA GLU A 73 9.72 7.78 -4.94
C GLU A 73 8.24 7.85 -4.55
N ILE A 74 7.76 6.91 -3.72
CA ILE A 74 6.37 6.90 -3.23
C ILE A 74 6.09 8.10 -2.30
N VAL A 75 7.01 8.40 -1.37
CA VAL A 75 6.79 9.41 -0.33
C VAL A 75 6.51 10.81 -0.91
N PRO A 76 7.30 11.32 -1.89
CA PRO A 76 7.00 12.62 -2.52
C PRO A 76 5.60 12.68 -3.16
N LEU A 77 5.17 11.63 -3.86
CA LEU A 77 3.86 11.58 -4.51
C LEU A 77 2.71 11.64 -3.50
N LEU A 78 2.86 10.94 -2.38
CA LEU A 78 1.88 11.01 -1.28
C LEU A 78 1.83 12.40 -0.65
N LYS A 79 2.99 13.04 -0.45
CA LYS A 79 3.06 14.40 0.11
C LYS A 79 2.38 15.41 -0.80
N GLU A 80 2.69 15.39 -2.08
CA GLU A 80 2.09 16.29 -3.07
C GLU A 80 0.57 16.21 -3.03
N LEU A 81 0.02 14.99 -2.95
CA LEU A 81 -1.44 14.80 -2.87
C LEU A 81 -2.03 15.32 -1.55
N LEU A 82 -1.39 15.04 -0.41
CA LEU A 82 -1.87 15.44 0.92
C LEU A 82 -1.71 16.94 1.22
N GLU A 83 -0.74 17.61 0.60
CA GLU A 83 -0.49 19.05 0.75
C GLU A 83 -1.29 19.90 -0.26
N SER A 84 -1.93 19.26 -1.24
CA SER A 84 -2.78 19.91 -2.24
C SER A 84 -4.26 20.01 -1.83
N GLU A 85 -4.63 19.42 -0.69
CA GLU A 85 -5.93 19.56 -0.02
C GLU A 85 -5.95 20.78 0.93
#